data_AF-A0A024QBD4-F1
#
_entry.id   AF-A0A024QBD4-F1
#
_cell.length_a   1.000
_cell.length_b   1.000
_cell.length_c   1.000
_cell.angle_alpha   90.00
_cell.angle_beta   90.00
_cell.angle_gamma   90.00
#
_symmetry.space_group_name_H-M   'P 1'
#
loop_
_entity.id
_entity.type
_entity.pdbx_description
1 polymer ?
#
loop_
_entity_poly.entity_id
_entity_poly.type
_entity_poly.pdbx_seq_one_letter_code
_entity_poly.pdbx_strand_id
1 'polypeptide(L)' 'MKKLVNGFVSIFSKVEMPTDCIKCPECNGSGLEDVFINCEECDGLGYVKQRG' A
#
# COMPACT_ATOMS: atom_id res chain seq x y z
N MET A 1 26.65 -23.52 -15.69
CA MET A 1 26.45 -23.23 -17.13
C MET A 1 25.03 -22.71 -17.32
N LYS A 2 24.89 -21.75 -18.24
CA LYS A 2 23.84 -20.72 -18.36
C LYS A 2 22.44 -21.26 -18.68
N LYS A 3 21.40 -20.69 -18.04
CA LYS A 3 20.07 -20.43 -18.64
C LYS A 3 19.57 -19.10 -18.03
N LEU A 4 19.84 -17.95 -18.67
CA LEU A 4 18.91 -17.26 -19.58
C LEU A 4 17.50 -17.13 -18.99
N VAL A 5 17.27 -16.06 -18.23
CA VAL A 5 15.94 -15.51 -18.00
C VAL A 5 15.80 -14.25 -18.85
N ASN A 6 15.12 -14.40 -19.98
CA ASN A 6 14.65 -13.29 -20.79
C ASN A 6 13.32 -12.79 -20.23
N GLY A 7 13.19 -11.48 -20.07
CA GLY A 7 11.91 -10.77 -20.10
C GLY A 7 11.02 -10.93 -18.87
N PHE A 8 11.01 -9.90 -18.03
CA PHE A 8 9.83 -9.13 -17.61
C PHE A 8 10.35 -8.18 -16.51
N VAL A 9 10.48 -6.90 -16.83
CA VAL A 9 10.66 -5.85 -15.82
C VAL A 9 9.33 -5.73 -15.10
N SER A 10 9.04 -6.68 -14.21
CA SER A 10 8.04 -6.49 -13.19
C SER A 10 8.74 -5.71 -12.09
N ILE A 11 8.64 -4.38 -12.15
CA ILE A 11 8.98 -3.48 -11.05
C ILE A 11 7.94 -3.74 -9.96
N PHE A 12 8.00 -4.91 -9.34
CA PHE A 12 7.51 -5.08 -7.98
C PHE A 12 8.57 -4.41 -7.14
N SER A 13 8.50 -3.07 -7.09
CA SER A 13 9.07 -2.31 -5.99
C SER A 13 8.57 -3.01 -4.74
N LYS A 14 9.43 -3.80 -4.12
CA LYS A 14 9.22 -4.36 -2.80
C LYS A 14 9.30 -3.15 -1.87
N VAL A 15 8.24 -2.34 -1.87
CA VAL A 15 8.05 -1.27 -0.92
C VAL A 15 7.82 -2.02 0.37
N GLU A 16 8.88 -2.21 1.13
CA GLU A 16 8.81 -2.72 2.49
C GLU A 16 7.95 -1.72 3.24
N MET A 17 6.65 -2.04 3.32
CA MET A 17 5.66 -1.23 4.01
C MET A 17 6.18 -1.05 5.44
N PRO A 18 6.32 0.18 5.95
CA PRO A 18 6.87 0.40 7.27
C PRO A 18 6.12 -0.47 8.27
N THR A 19 6.85 -1.22 9.11
CA THR A 19 6.26 -2.09 10.14
C THR A 19 5.35 -1.32 11.11
N ASP A 20 5.46 0.00 11.10
CA ASP A 20 4.69 0.93 11.93
C ASP A 20 3.42 1.43 11.25
N CYS A 21 3.00 0.85 10.12
CA CYS A 21 1.74 1.20 9.47
C CYS A 21 0.64 0.19 9.83
N ILE A 22 -0.48 0.69 10.34
CA ILE A 22 -1.70 -0.12 10.57
C ILE A 22 -2.74 0.21 9.51
N LYS A 23 -3.69 -0.70 9.27
CA LYS A 23 -4.86 -0.39 8.45
C LYS A 23 -5.59 0.81 9.05
N CYS A 24 -5.98 1.73 8.18
CA CYS A 24 -6.83 2.85 8.57
C CYS A 24 -8.14 2.28 9.15
N PRO A 25 -8.52 2.62 10.38
CA PRO A 25 -9.71 2.08 11.03
C PRO A 25 -11.01 2.59 10.40
N GLU A 26 -11.03 3.82 9.87
CA GLU A 26 -12.23 4.40 9.26
C GLU A 26 -12.61 3.71 7.95
N CYS A 27 -11.65 3.61 7.03
CA CYS A 27 -11.90 3.00 5.71
C CYS A 27 -11.57 1.50 5.67
N ASN A 28 -11.14 0.90 6.79
CA ASN A 28 -10.74 -0.51 6.91
C ASN A 28 -9.70 -0.96 5.88
N GLY A 29 -8.86 -0.05 5.39
CA GLY A 29 -7.84 -0.35 4.39
C GLY A 29 -8.25 -0.15 2.94
N SER A 30 -9.46 0.35 2.65
CA SER A 30 -9.88 0.65 1.28
C SER A 30 -9.22 1.92 0.72
N GLY A 31 -8.86 2.87 1.59
CA GLY A 31 -8.45 4.22 1.20
C GLY A 31 -9.62 5.12 0.80
N LEU A 32 -10.87 4.65 0.91
CA LEU A 32 -12.05 5.35 0.43
C LEU A 32 -13.11 5.42 1.54
N GLU A 33 -13.68 6.60 1.73
CA GLU A 33 -14.91 6.79 2.53
C GLU A 33 -16.16 6.48 1.70
N ASP A 34 -16.12 6.79 0.40
CA ASP A 34 -17.16 6.46 -0.58
C ASP A 34 -16.53 6.22 -1.97
N VAL A 35 -17.31 5.75 -2.95
CA VAL A 35 -16.85 5.32 -4.29
C VAL A 35 -15.97 6.36 -4.99
N PHE A 36 -16.17 7.66 -4.71
CA PHE A 36 -15.41 8.77 -5.30
C PHE A 36 -14.72 9.66 -4.27
N ILE A 37 -14.77 9.30 -2.98
CA ILE A 37 -14.28 10.13 -1.89
C ILE A 37 -13.16 9.38 -1.18
N ASN A 38 -11.96 9.96 -1.24
CA ASN A 38 -10.81 9.43 -0.51
C ASN A 38 -11.06 9.56 0.98
N CYS A 39 -10.63 8.55 1.74
CA CYS A 39 -10.68 8.63 3.20
C CYS A 39 -9.72 9.70 3.69
N GLU A 40 -10.26 10.70 4.41
CA GLU A 40 -9.50 11.85 4.91
C GLU A 40 -8.49 11.42 5.98
N GLU A 41 -8.82 10.41 6.78
CA GLU A 41 -7.95 9.96 7.88
C GLU A 41 -6.63 9.33 7.39
N CYS A 42 -6.65 8.73 6.20
CA CYS A 42 -5.46 8.12 5.61
C CYS A 42 -5.06 8.75 4.28
N ASP A 43 -5.65 9.89 3.91
CA ASP A 43 -5.42 10.59 2.65
C ASP A 43 -5.46 9.69 1.41
N GLY A 44 -6.37 8.71 1.39
CA GLY A 44 -6.47 7.76 0.27
C GLY A 44 -5.52 6.56 0.31
N LEU A 45 -4.66 6.44 1.32
CA LEU A 45 -3.63 5.39 1.37
C LEU A 45 -4.17 4.04 1.87
N GLY A 46 -5.23 4.04 2.67
CA GLY A 46 -5.75 2.85 3.36
C GLY A 46 -4.96 2.46 4.62
N TYR A 47 -3.85 3.13 4.91
CA TYR A 47 -3.02 2.83 6.09
C TYR A 47 -2.58 4.12 6.76
N VAL A 48 -2.48 4.08 8.08
CA VAL A 48 -1.99 5.20 8.90
C VAL A 48 -0.76 4.75 9.68
N LYS A 49 0.16 5.68 9.94
CA LYS A 49 1.29 5.41 10.83
C LYS A 49 0.76 5.25 12.25
N GLN A 50 1.07 4.13 12.89
CA GLN A 50 0.89 3.94 14.31
C GLN A 50 1.77 4.97 15.03
N ARG A 51 1.16 6.00 15.62
CA ARG A 51 1.88 6.89 16.54
C ARG A 51 2.32 6.02 17.72
N GLY A 52 3.62 5.75 17.80
CA GLY A 52 4.26 5.16 18.97
C GLY A 52 4.18 6.06 20.19
#